data_AF-A0ABD2N6K1-F1
#
_entry.id   AF-A0ABD2N6K1-F1
#
_cell.length_a   1.000
_cell.length_b   1.000
_cell.length_c   1.000
_cell.angle_alpha   90.00
_cell.angle_beta   90.00
_cell.angle_gamma   90.00
#
_symmetry.space_group_name_H-M   'P 1'
#
loop_
_entity.id
_entity.type
_entity.pdbx_description
1 polymer ?
#
loop_
_entity_poly.entity_id
_entity_poly.type
_entity_poly.pdbx_seq_one_letter_code
_entity_poly.pdbx_strand_id
1 'polypeptide(L)'
;MLLRIQSPEGTKRVEVNGTETTSKLYEKVHDVFELNSFAFALYKERNQKNEISSSKSKIIKNHGLRHGDMIYLIPINGALLFSTNSSNSNQSGEPVESQPSTSSSGNVSNVRPSSAASANKALSNVKEDEVDVLLSKVDGKIKRKRDEKLCRHNSNSACVHCSPLEPYDDKYLKEQNIKHLSFHSYICKLTSGVDRGKFLALEDISCRVKNGCKDHPPWPKGICSKCQPSAITLNRQVYRHVDNVAFENTNLLERFLNYWRTTGHQRVGILYGTYEIHADVPLGIRANVVAIYEPPQESSRDSIRLLPDDREELVDQMAETLGLRRVGWIFTDLLPEDLQAGTVKHTRNIDSHFLSAQECIMAGYYQNKYPNPCKYSSAGFFGSKFATVCVTGDKNNQVIMEGYQVSHQCMALVRDNCLLPTKDVPELGYVRESSDKQYVPDVYYKVSGVGKYLPM
;
A
#
# COMPACT_ATOMS: atom_id res chain seq x y z
N MET A 1 5.82 45.98 -24.46
CA MET A 1 7.17 45.55 -24.86
C MET A 1 7.10 44.13 -25.41
N LEU A 2 7.96 43.79 -26.35
CA LEU A 2 7.88 42.51 -27.05
C LEU A 2 9.08 41.63 -26.65
N LEU A 3 8.80 40.39 -26.22
CA LEU A 3 9.81 39.40 -25.84
C LEU A 3 9.82 38.28 -26.88
N ARG A 4 11.00 37.74 -27.18
CA ARG A 4 11.17 36.58 -28.07
C ARG A 4 11.36 35.34 -27.20
N ILE A 5 10.45 34.38 -27.30
CA ILE A 5 10.53 33.15 -26.54
C ILE A 5 10.98 32.05 -27.49
N GLN A 6 12.09 31.38 -27.20
CA GLN A 6 12.61 30.25 -27.95
C GLN A 6 12.24 28.94 -27.24
N SER A 7 11.59 28.04 -27.97
CA SER A 7 11.28 26.67 -27.55
C SER A 7 11.88 25.67 -28.55
N PRO A 8 11.80 24.35 -28.28
CA PRO A 8 12.18 23.32 -29.24
C PRO A 8 11.45 23.38 -30.59
N GLU A 9 10.22 23.93 -30.63
CA GLU A 9 9.42 24.05 -31.85
C GLU A 9 9.65 25.37 -32.62
N GLY A 10 10.45 26.28 -32.06
CA GLY A 10 10.80 27.54 -32.72
C GLY A 10 10.72 28.75 -31.79
N THR A 11 10.80 29.94 -32.38
CA THR A 11 10.78 31.21 -31.62
C THR A 11 9.50 31.98 -31.93
N LYS A 12 8.68 32.26 -30.90
CA LYS A 12 7.48 33.11 -31.03
C LYS A 12 7.67 34.41 -30.25
N ARG A 13 6.93 35.44 -30.67
CA ARG A 13 6.95 36.77 -30.04
C ARG A 13 5.77 36.90 -29.08
N VAL A 14 6.04 37.36 -27.86
CA VAL A 14 5.02 37.55 -26.81
C VAL A 14 5.02 39.01 -26.38
N GLU A 15 3.86 39.66 -26.49
CA GLU A 15 3.68 41.05 -26.09
C GLU A 15 3.29 41.16 -24.60
N VAL A 16 4.10 41.89 -23.83
CA VAL A 16 3.91 42.08 -22.39
C VAL A 16 4.06 43.54 -21.98
N ASN A 17 3.39 43.94 -20.90
CA ASN A 17 3.62 45.25 -20.29
C ASN A 17 4.68 45.12 -19.18
N GLY A 18 5.58 46.09 -19.04
CA GLY A 18 6.64 46.05 -18.01
C GLY A 18 6.11 46.02 -16.57
N THR A 19 4.88 46.51 -16.36
CA THR A 19 4.17 46.49 -15.07
C THR A 19 3.35 45.21 -14.85
N GLU A 20 3.23 44.33 -15.84
CA GLU A 20 2.60 43.02 -15.65
C GLU A 20 3.44 42.14 -14.72
N THR A 21 2.76 41.22 -14.03
CA THR A 21 3.42 40.22 -13.19
C THR A 21 4.08 39.15 -14.03
N THR A 22 5.13 38.53 -13.50
CA THR A 22 5.77 37.37 -14.13
C THR A 22 4.81 36.19 -14.29
N SER A 23 3.77 36.06 -13.47
CA SER A 23 2.70 35.07 -13.70
C SER A 23 1.94 35.29 -15.02
N LYS A 24 1.63 36.54 -15.37
CA LYS A 24 0.94 36.87 -16.63
C LYS A 24 1.83 36.62 -17.85
N LEU A 25 3.15 36.74 -17.70
CA LEU A 25 4.09 36.32 -18.74
C LEU A 25 3.97 34.82 -19.02
N TYR A 26 3.89 33.98 -17.98
CA TYR A 26 3.72 32.53 -18.15
C TYR A 26 2.39 32.17 -18.82
N GLU A 27 1.29 32.83 -18.45
CA GLU A 27 -0.02 32.66 -19.10
C GLU A 27 0.07 32.99 -20.60
N LYS A 28 0.64 34.15 -20.95
CA LYS A 28 0.81 34.54 -22.35
C LYS A 28 1.71 33.60 -23.14
N VAL A 29 2.78 33.08 -22.53
CA VAL A 29 3.67 32.10 -23.16
C VAL A 29 2.93 30.78 -23.41
N HIS A 30 2.16 30.32 -22.43
CA HIS A 30 1.33 29.12 -22.56
C HIS A 30 0.36 29.25 -23.74
N ASP A 31 -0.34 30.37 -23.84
CA ASP A 31 -1.36 30.59 -24.88
C ASP A 31 -0.73 30.76 -26.27
N VAL A 32 0.37 31.51 -26.38
CA VAL A 32 1.05 31.73 -27.68
C VAL A 32 1.67 30.45 -28.24
N PHE A 33 2.10 29.54 -27.37
CA PHE A 33 2.66 28.24 -27.78
C PHE A 33 1.65 27.10 -27.76
N GLU A 34 0.40 27.35 -27.38
CA GLU A 34 -0.66 26.34 -27.27
C GLU A 34 -0.19 25.12 -26.45
N LEU A 35 0.47 25.39 -25.31
CA LEU A 35 1.08 24.34 -24.51
C LEU A 35 0.03 23.49 -23.80
N ASN A 36 0.32 22.20 -23.62
CA ASN A 36 -0.57 21.27 -22.92
C ASN A 36 -0.53 21.43 -21.39
N SER A 37 0.49 22.11 -20.86
CA SER A 37 0.67 22.33 -19.43
C SER A 37 1.59 23.51 -19.12
N PHE A 38 1.58 23.97 -17.87
CA PHE A 38 2.51 24.96 -17.33
C PHE A 38 3.82 24.34 -16.81
N ALA A 39 4.14 23.09 -17.17
CA ALA A 39 5.34 22.39 -16.70
C ALA A 39 6.60 22.84 -17.47
N PHE A 40 6.80 24.15 -17.60
CA PHE A 40 7.95 24.76 -18.26
C PHE A 40 8.57 25.85 -17.39
N ALA A 41 9.86 26.10 -17.59
CA ALA A 41 10.59 27.20 -16.98
C ALA A 41 11.09 28.17 -18.06
N LEU A 42 11.24 29.44 -17.68
CA LEU A 42 11.73 30.52 -18.54
C LEU A 42 13.10 30.99 -18.04
N TYR A 43 14.09 30.98 -18.91
CA TYR A 43 15.46 31.40 -18.60
C TYR A 43 15.90 32.55 -19.50
N LYS A 44 16.75 33.45 -19.00
CA LYS A 44 17.33 34.51 -19.84
C LYS A 44 18.48 34.00 -20.70
N GLU A 45 19.09 32.89 -20.32
CA GLU A 45 20.24 32.31 -21.01
C GLU A 45 19.96 30.87 -21.44
N ARG A 46 20.55 30.47 -22.58
CA ARG A 46 20.38 29.15 -23.17
C ARG A 46 20.91 28.01 -22.28
N ASN A 47 21.87 28.33 -21.41
CA ASN A 47 22.50 27.40 -20.46
C ASN A 47 21.66 27.17 -19.18
N GLN A 48 20.38 27.56 -19.19
CA GLN A 48 19.44 27.41 -18.06
C GLN A 48 19.85 28.22 -16.81
N LYS A 49 20.63 29.29 -16.99
CA LYS A 49 20.93 30.25 -15.92
C LYS A 49 19.94 31.40 -15.90
N ASN A 50 19.84 32.06 -14.74
CA ASN A 50 19.02 33.25 -14.55
C ASN A 50 17.53 33.02 -14.86
N GLU A 51 16.93 32.09 -14.10
CA GLU A 51 15.50 31.76 -14.19
C GLU A 51 14.61 32.97 -13.88
N ILE A 52 13.52 33.10 -14.64
CA ILE A 52 12.45 34.06 -14.42
C ILE A 52 11.32 33.32 -13.71
N SER A 53 11.39 33.19 -12.39
CA SER A 53 10.37 32.45 -11.64
C SER A 53 8.99 33.11 -11.76
N SER A 54 7.95 32.30 -12.01
CA SER A 54 6.56 32.75 -12.03
C SER A 54 6.10 33.26 -10.66
N SER A 55 5.67 34.52 -10.58
CA SER A 55 5.19 35.15 -9.35
C SER A 55 4.06 36.15 -9.63
N LYS A 56 3.06 36.18 -8.73
CA LYS A 56 1.95 37.15 -8.74
C LYS A 56 2.33 38.51 -8.14
N SER A 57 3.48 38.62 -7.47
CA SER A 57 3.93 39.87 -6.82
C SER A 57 5.13 40.53 -7.51
N LYS A 58 5.91 39.78 -8.30
CA LYS A 58 7.06 40.32 -9.05
C LYS A 58 6.64 40.76 -10.44
N ILE A 59 6.94 42.01 -10.80
CA ILE A 59 6.71 42.56 -12.12
C ILE A 59 7.85 42.24 -13.09
N ILE A 60 7.55 42.18 -14.38
CA ILE A 60 8.52 41.81 -15.44
C ILE A 60 9.72 42.77 -15.46
N LYS A 61 9.50 44.07 -15.22
CA LYS A 61 10.59 45.07 -15.17
C LYS A 61 11.64 44.78 -14.08
N ASN A 62 11.27 44.15 -12.97
CA ASN A 62 12.21 43.78 -11.90
C ASN A 62 13.19 42.69 -12.31
N HIS A 63 12.87 41.95 -13.38
CA HIS A 63 13.79 40.99 -13.98
C HIS A 63 14.68 41.63 -15.05
N GLY A 64 14.71 42.96 -15.19
CA GLY A 64 15.65 43.65 -16.10
C GLY A 64 15.45 43.32 -17.59
N LEU A 65 14.27 42.81 -17.96
CA LEU A 65 13.93 42.46 -19.33
C LEU A 65 13.62 43.72 -20.15
N ARG A 66 14.19 43.79 -21.35
CA ARG A 66 14.04 44.87 -22.32
C ARG A 66 13.27 44.40 -23.55
N HIS A 67 12.80 45.38 -24.33
CA HIS A 67 12.18 45.09 -25.61
C HIS A 67 13.17 44.35 -26.53
N GLY A 68 12.76 43.18 -27.04
CA GLY A 68 13.54 42.36 -27.95
C GLY A 68 14.37 41.26 -27.29
N ASP A 69 14.38 41.16 -25.96
CA ASP A 69 15.14 40.12 -25.24
C ASP A 69 14.68 38.70 -25.62
N MET A 70 15.65 37.78 -25.68
CA MET A 70 15.42 36.35 -25.92
C MET A 70 15.28 35.62 -24.58
N ILE A 71 14.23 34.83 -24.45
CA ILE A 71 13.95 33.99 -23.29
C ILE A 71 13.80 32.55 -23.77
N TYR A 72 14.37 31.61 -23.02
CA TYR A 72 14.41 30.20 -23.37
C TYR A 72 13.37 29.44 -22.55
N LEU A 73 12.47 28.75 -23.24
CA LEU A 73 11.42 27.92 -22.67
C LEU A 73 11.90 26.47 -22.62
N ILE A 74 11.90 25.89 -21.43
CA ILE A 74 12.43 24.54 -21.20
C ILE A 74 11.42 23.70 -20.40
N PRO A 75 11.10 22.47 -20.84
CA PRO A 75 10.26 21.55 -20.08
C PRO A 75 10.91 21.14 -18.76
N ILE A 76 10.11 21.13 -17.70
CA ILE A 76 10.53 20.66 -16.38
C ILE A 76 10.31 19.14 -16.33
N ASN A 77 11.32 18.38 -15.88
CA ASN A 77 11.23 16.93 -15.65
C ASN A 77 10.73 16.10 -16.85
N GLY A 78 11.10 16.50 -18.08
CA GLY A 78 10.72 15.75 -19.29
C GLY A 78 9.25 15.89 -19.69
N ALA A 79 8.55 16.92 -19.21
CA ALA A 79 7.17 17.18 -19.60
C ALA A 79 6.99 17.34 -21.12
N LEU A 80 5.99 16.65 -21.68
CA LEU A 80 5.56 16.82 -23.07
C LEU A 80 4.73 18.10 -23.18
N LEU A 81 5.37 19.20 -23.62
CA LEU A 81 4.75 20.52 -23.68
C LEU A 81 3.90 20.74 -24.93
N PHE A 82 4.21 20.04 -26.01
CA PHE A 82 3.58 20.20 -27.32
C PHE A 82 2.77 18.94 -27.68
N SER A 83 1.67 19.13 -28.39
CA SER A 83 0.84 18.02 -28.88
C SER A 83 1.49 17.39 -30.10
N THR A 84 1.85 16.11 -30.01
CA THR A 84 2.32 15.32 -31.16
C THR A 84 1.14 15.07 -32.10
N ASN A 85 0.97 15.94 -33.09
CA ASN A 85 0.18 15.58 -34.27
C ASN A 85 1.01 14.61 -35.10
N SER A 86 0.75 13.31 -34.93
CA SER A 86 1.28 12.26 -35.81
C SER A 86 0.66 12.41 -37.20
N SER A 87 1.25 13.27 -38.02
CA SER A 87 1.11 13.22 -39.47
C SER A 87 2.14 12.22 -40.01
N ASN A 88 1.62 11.11 -40.55
CA ASN A 88 2.34 10.08 -41.26
C ASN A 88 3.38 10.64 -42.23
N SER A 89 4.63 10.19 -42.07
CA SER A 89 5.50 9.95 -43.21
C SER A 89 6.38 8.74 -42.88
N ASN A 90 6.04 7.60 -43.45
CA ASN A 90 7.05 6.65 -43.90
C ASN A 90 6.48 5.82 -45.05
N GLN A 91 7.18 5.95 -46.17
CA GLN A 91 6.98 5.29 -47.45
C GLN A 91 7.51 3.85 -47.40
N SER A 92 6.75 2.94 -48.01
CA SER A 92 7.15 1.67 -48.67
C SER A 92 5.81 1.03 -49.10
N GLY A 93 5.42 0.94 -50.39
CA GLY A 93 6.05 0.18 -51.49
C GLY A 93 5.93 -1.31 -51.15
N GLU A 94 5.00 -2.13 -51.63
CA GLU A 94 4.60 -2.46 -53.01
C GLU A 94 3.37 -3.45 -52.97
N PRO A 95 2.79 -3.88 -54.12
CA PRO A 95 1.33 -4.04 -54.32
C PRO A 95 0.81 -5.48 -54.29
N VAL A 96 -0.50 -5.66 -54.09
CA VAL A 96 -1.25 -6.82 -54.63
C VAL A 96 -2.62 -6.38 -55.16
N GLU A 97 -2.97 -6.98 -56.30
CA GLU A 97 -3.95 -6.62 -57.32
C GLU A 97 -5.42 -7.06 -57.03
N SER A 98 -6.36 -6.23 -57.49
CA SER A 98 -7.66 -6.50 -58.15
C SER A 98 -8.77 -7.40 -57.53
N GLN A 99 -9.87 -6.73 -57.09
CA GLN A 99 -11.29 -6.79 -57.55
C GLN A 99 -12.10 -8.12 -57.64
N PRO A 100 -13.46 -8.11 -57.77
CA PRO A 100 -14.50 -7.17 -57.31
C PRO A 100 -15.71 -7.84 -56.61
N SER A 101 -16.61 -6.98 -56.14
CA SER A 101 -17.91 -7.17 -55.48
C SER A 101 -18.93 -8.08 -56.16
N THR A 102 -19.75 -8.80 -55.37
CA THR A 102 -21.15 -9.14 -55.71
C THR A 102 -22.06 -9.14 -54.47
N SER A 103 -23.16 -8.41 -54.59
CA SER A 103 -24.27 -8.22 -53.66
C SER A 103 -25.27 -9.39 -53.67
N SER A 104 -25.88 -9.74 -52.52
CA SER A 104 -27.34 -9.86 -52.38
C SER A 104 -27.78 -10.36 -50.98
N SER A 105 -28.83 -9.73 -50.45
CA SER A 105 -29.85 -10.26 -49.51
C SER A 105 -29.36 -10.61 -48.10
N GLY A 106 -29.71 -9.89 -47.03
CA GLY A 106 -31.04 -9.42 -46.65
C GLY A 106 -31.45 -10.16 -45.37
N ASN A 107 -31.20 -9.57 -44.19
CA ASN A 107 -32.05 -9.76 -43.03
C ASN A 107 -31.81 -8.67 -41.97
N VAL A 108 -32.92 -8.06 -41.60
CA VAL A 108 -33.06 -6.94 -40.67
C VAL A 108 -32.91 -7.47 -39.25
N SER A 109 -32.01 -6.89 -38.45
CA SER A 109 -32.04 -6.98 -36.99
C SER A 109 -31.35 -5.73 -36.41
N ASN A 110 -32.14 -4.92 -35.71
CA ASN A 110 -31.73 -3.69 -35.04
C ASN A 110 -30.55 -3.91 -34.09
N VAL A 111 -29.41 -3.25 -34.36
CA VAL A 111 -28.31 -3.10 -33.39
C VAL A 111 -28.09 -1.62 -33.12
N ARG A 112 -28.47 -1.20 -31.91
CA ARG A 112 -28.08 0.09 -31.31
C ARG A 112 -26.55 0.12 -31.14
N PRO A 113 -25.87 1.25 -31.42
CA PRO A 113 -24.45 1.37 -31.16
C PRO A 113 -24.22 1.62 -29.67
N SER A 114 -23.88 0.57 -28.91
CA SER A 114 -23.26 0.72 -27.60
C SER A 114 -21.76 0.95 -27.78
N SER A 115 -21.40 2.18 -28.13
CA SER A 115 -20.05 2.72 -27.95
C SER A 115 -19.80 2.95 -26.45
N ALA A 116 -19.59 1.86 -25.71
CA ALA A 116 -19.14 1.87 -24.32
C ALA A 116 -18.59 0.48 -23.93
N ALA A 117 -17.62 -0.01 -24.69
CA ALA A 117 -16.98 -1.29 -24.39
C ALA A 117 -15.51 -1.34 -24.87
N SER A 118 -14.72 -0.30 -24.60
CA SER A 118 -13.25 -0.34 -24.75
C SER A 118 -12.57 0.67 -23.82
N ALA A 119 -12.84 0.58 -22.53
CA ALA A 119 -11.95 1.09 -21.50
C ALA A 119 -12.19 0.24 -20.24
N ASN A 120 -11.11 -0.21 -19.59
CA ASN A 120 -11.10 -1.07 -18.40
C ASN A 120 -11.13 -2.58 -18.67
N LYS A 121 -10.09 -3.06 -19.37
CA LYS A 121 -9.52 -4.38 -19.06
C LYS A 121 -8.00 -4.37 -19.20
N ALA A 122 -7.35 -3.48 -18.45
CA ALA A 122 -6.05 -3.83 -17.92
C ALA A 122 -6.33 -4.58 -16.61
N LEU A 123 -6.63 -5.88 -16.71
CA LEU A 123 -6.29 -6.76 -15.59
C LEU A 123 -4.80 -6.56 -15.41
N SER A 124 -4.40 -5.98 -14.29
CA SER A 124 -2.99 -5.80 -14.00
C SER A 124 -2.33 -7.19 -14.15
N ASN A 125 -1.29 -7.31 -14.97
CA ASN A 125 -0.52 -8.55 -15.15
C ASN A 125 0.31 -8.81 -13.88
N VAL A 126 -0.34 -8.80 -12.71
CA VAL A 126 0.27 -9.00 -11.40
C VAL A 126 0.56 -10.48 -11.24
N LYS A 127 1.82 -10.81 -11.03
CA LYS A 127 2.24 -12.15 -10.62
C LYS A 127 1.93 -12.31 -9.13
N GLU A 128 0.77 -12.89 -8.83
CA GLU A 128 0.38 -13.25 -7.45
C GLU A 128 1.23 -14.42 -6.93
N ASP A 129 1.33 -14.55 -5.61
CA ASP A 129 2.07 -15.66 -5.01
C ASP A 129 1.36 -16.99 -5.26
N GLU A 130 2.11 -18.09 -5.27
CA GLU A 130 1.58 -19.42 -5.57
C GLU A 130 0.41 -19.81 -4.66
N VAL A 131 0.51 -19.52 -3.36
CA VAL A 131 -0.58 -19.75 -2.40
C VAL A 131 -1.87 -19.00 -2.76
N ASP A 132 -1.75 -17.77 -3.27
CA ASP A 132 -2.90 -16.95 -3.65
C ASP A 132 -3.54 -17.47 -4.94
N VAL A 133 -2.72 -17.92 -5.89
CA VAL A 133 -3.18 -18.57 -7.12
C VAL A 133 -3.92 -19.87 -6.80
N LEU A 134 -3.42 -20.67 -5.87
CA LEU A 134 -4.07 -21.90 -5.41
C LEU A 134 -5.40 -21.60 -4.73
N LEU A 135 -5.41 -20.68 -3.75
CA LEU A 135 -6.61 -20.31 -3.00
C LEU A 135 -7.70 -19.71 -3.91
N SER A 136 -7.32 -18.97 -4.96
CA SER A 136 -8.28 -18.41 -5.91
C SER A 136 -9.10 -19.45 -6.70
N LYS A 137 -8.63 -20.71 -6.73
CA LYS A 137 -9.30 -21.84 -7.40
C LYS A 137 -10.18 -22.66 -6.45
N VAL A 138 -10.11 -22.41 -5.14
CA VAL A 138 -10.85 -23.13 -4.11
C VAL A 138 -12.09 -22.33 -3.73
N ASP A 139 -13.26 -22.97 -3.68
CA ASP A 139 -14.52 -22.26 -3.34
C ASP A 139 -14.63 -21.86 -1.86
N GLY A 140 -13.84 -22.50 -0.99
CA GLY A 140 -13.79 -22.25 0.44
C GLY A 140 -15.04 -22.70 1.21
N LYS A 141 -15.97 -23.42 0.57
CA LYS A 141 -17.25 -23.76 1.20
C LYS A 141 -17.06 -24.78 2.31
N ILE A 142 -17.64 -24.47 3.47
CA ILE A 142 -17.54 -25.30 4.67
C ILE A 142 -18.63 -26.36 4.62
N LYS A 143 -18.23 -27.62 4.48
CA LYS A 143 -19.17 -28.75 4.42
C LYS A 143 -19.82 -28.97 5.78
N ARG A 144 -21.15 -29.02 5.81
CA ARG A 144 -21.93 -29.38 6.99
C ARG A 144 -22.32 -30.86 6.95
N LYS A 145 -22.40 -31.48 8.13
CA LYS A 145 -23.05 -32.78 8.29
C LYS A 145 -24.58 -32.61 8.23
N ARG A 146 -25.29 -33.69 7.89
CA ARG A 146 -26.75 -33.71 7.94
C ARG A 146 -27.22 -33.53 9.39
N ASP A 147 -28.16 -32.62 9.61
CA ASP A 147 -28.81 -32.46 10.90
C ASP A 147 -29.89 -33.53 11.07
N GLU A 148 -29.73 -34.41 12.05
CA GLU A 148 -30.62 -35.56 12.26
C GLU A 148 -32.07 -35.15 12.57
N LYS A 149 -32.28 -33.97 13.15
CA LYS A 149 -33.60 -33.50 13.60
C LYS A 149 -34.29 -32.62 12.56
N LEU A 150 -33.52 -31.80 11.84
CA LEU A 150 -34.05 -30.77 10.94
C LEU A 150 -34.00 -31.17 9.47
N CYS A 151 -33.12 -32.08 9.05
CA CYS A 151 -33.01 -32.50 7.65
C CYS A 151 -34.07 -33.54 7.25
N ARG A 152 -35.15 -33.08 6.62
CA ARG A 152 -36.21 -33.92 6.04
C ARG A 152 -35.99 -34.19 4.55
N HIS A 153 -34.87 -34.80 4.20
CA HIS A 153 -34.54 -35.18 2.83
C HIS A 153 -33.61 -36.41 2.81
N ASN A 154 -33.52 -37.06 1.66
CA ASN A 154 -32.69 -38.23 1.43
C ASN A 154 -31.19 -37.87 1.38
N SER A 155 -30.31 -38.88 1.39
CA SER A 155 -28.85 -38.70 1.47
C SER A 155 -28.22 -37.88 0.33
N ASN A 156 -28.84 -37.86 -0.86
CA ASN A 156 -28.33 -37.15 -2.05
C ASN A 156 -28.94 -35.75 -2.24
N SER A 157 -29.69 -35.25 -1.27
CA SER A 157 -30.30 -33.91 -1.30
C SER A 157 -29.71 -33.04 -0.19
N ALA A 158 -29.84 -31.73 -0.34
CA ALA A 158 -29.42 -30.76 0.68
C ALA A 158 -30.57 -29.80 0.99
N CYS A 159 -30.68 -29.37 2.25
CA CYS A 159 -31.54 -28.29 2.69
C CYS A 159 -30.72 -27.20 3.40
N VAL A 160 -31.39 -26.15 3.88
CA VAL A 160 -30.78 -25.02 4.59
C VAL A 160 -30.01 -25.41 5.86
N HIS A 161 -30.22 -26.62 6.40
CA HIS A 161 -29.54 -27.10 7.60
C HIS A 161 -28.26 -27.90 7.31
N CYS A 162 -28.05 -28.37 6.08
CA CYS A 162 -26.89 -29.19 5.71
C CYS A 162 -26.17 -28.72 4.44
N SER A 163 -26.70 -27.72 3.72
CA SER A 163 -25.99 -27.10 2.59
C SER A 163 -24.65 -26.52 3.07
N PRO A 164 -23.59 -26.51 2.25
CA PRO A 164 -22.32 -25.91 2.66
C PRO A 164 -22.49 -24.44 3.07
N LEU A 165 -21.75 -24.01 4.08
CA LEU A 165 -21.69 -22.61 4.50
C LEU A 165 -20.64 -21.86 3.66
N GLU A 166 -20.84 -20.56 3.54
CA GLU A 166 -19.84 -19.69 2.93
C GLU A 166 -18.61 -19.52 3.85
N PRO A 167 -17.40 -19.33 3.31
CA PRO A 167 -16.16 -19.22 4.10
C PRO A 167 -16.17 -18.04 5.08
N TYR A 168 -17.07 -17.08 4.89
CA TYR A 168 -17.25 -15.88 5.71
C TYR A 168 -18.50 -15.94 6.62
N ASP A 169 -19.04 -17.13 6.91
CA ASP A 169 -20.18 -17.29 7.81
C ASP A 169 -19.83 -16.89 9.27
N ASP A 170 -20.47 -15.82 9.76
CA ASP A 170 -20.16 -15.23 11.07
C ASP A 170 -20.47 -16.18 12.25
N LYS A 171 -21.40 -17.13 12.11
CA LYS A 171 -21.74 -18.08 13.19
C LYS A 171 -20.67 -19.15 13.29
N TYR A 172 -20.30 -19.75 12.16
CA TYR A 172 -19.24 -20.74 12.10
C TYR A 172 -17.92 -20.19 12.66
N LEU A 173 -17.51 -18.99 12.24
CA LEU A 173 -16.26 -18.38 12.70
C LEU A 173 -16.25 -18.15 14.22
N LYS A 174 -17.37 -17.71 14.80
CA LYS A 174 -17.50 -17.56 16.25
C LYS A 174 -17.42 -18.90 16.98
N GLU A 175 -18.11 -19.92 16.48
CA GLU A 175 -18.09 -21.28 17.06
C GLU A 175 -16.68 -21.90 17.03
N GLN A 176 -15.90 -21.62 15.99
CA GLN A 176 -14.50 -22.07 15.85
C GLN A 176 -13.47 -21.13 16.51
N ASN A 177 -13.90 -20.10 17.23
CA ASN A 177 -13.03 -19.08 17.84
C ASN A 177 -12.11 -18.34 16.84
N ILE A 178 -12.54 -18.22 15.58
CA ILE A 178 -11.82 -17.51 14.52
C ILE A 178 -12.18 -16.01 14.60
N LYS A 179 -11.22 -15.20 15.06
CA LYS A 179 -11.42 -13.76 15.35
C LYS A 179 -11.49 -12.85 14.12
N HIS A 180 -10.91 -13.28 12.99
CA HIS A 180 -10.82 -12.50 11.75
C HIS A 180 -11.00 -13.43 10.55
N LEU A 181 -11.56 -12.91 9.47
CA LEU A 181 -11.57 -13.59 8.17
C LEU A 181 -10.14 -13.75 7.67
N SER A 182 -9.86 -14.85 6.97
CA SER A 182 -8.71 -14.87 6.07
C SER A 182 -8.93 -13.84 4.95
N PHE A 183 -7.85 -13.32 4.38
CA PHE A 183 -7.95 -12.33 3.30
C PHE A 183 -8.75 -12.89 2.11
N HIS A 184 -8.56 -14.16 1.75
CA HIS A 184 -9.32 -14.80 0.67
C HIS A 184 -10.80 -14.96 1.01
N SER A 185 -11.17 -15.31 2.24
CA SER A 185 -12.59 -15.30 2.68
C SER A 185 -13.21 -13.90 2.61
N TYR A 186 -12.42 -12.86 2.92
CA TYR A 186 -12.84 -11.47 2.78
C TYR A 186 -13.06 -11.08 1.31
N ILE A 187 -12.18 -11.48 0.39
CA ILE A 187 -12.40 -11.31 -1.05
C ILE A 187 -13.68 -12.03 -1.49
N CYS A 188 -13.86 -13.30 -1.11
CA CYS A 188 -15.08 -14.06 -1.40
C CYS A 188 -16.33 -13.31 -0.95
N LYS A 189 -16.31 -12.73 0.26
CA LYS A 189 -17.41 -11.92 0.80
C LYS A 189 -17.71 -10.70 -0.05
N LEU A 190 -16.69 -9.99 -0.54
CA LEU A 190 -16.85 -8.83 -1.43
C LEU A 190 -17.35 -9.22 -2.82
N THR A 191 -17.05 -10.44 -3.28
CA THR A 191 -17.41 -10.91 -4.63
C THR A 191 -18.71 -11.73 -4.70
N SER A 192 -19.37 -12.03 -3.59
CA SER A 192 -20.54 -12.93 -3.55
C SER A 192 -21.84 -12.34 -4.09
N GLY A 193 -21.87 -11.02 -4.38
CA GLY A 193 -23.03 -10.31 -4.92
C GLY A 193 -23.34 -10.60 -6.39
N VAL A 194 -24.43 -10.02 -6.89
CA VAL A 194 -24.92 -10.19 -8.28
C VAL A 194 -23.85 -9.83 -9.32
N ASP A 195 -23.04 -8.81 -9.02
CA ASP A 195 -21.97 -8.34 -9.90
C ASP A 195 -20.73 -9.25 -9.91
N ARG A 196 -20.68 -10.29 -9.06
CA ARG A 196 -19.56 -11.25 -8.97
C ARG A 196 -18.18 -10.59 -8.88
N GLY A 197 -18.10 -9.49 -8.14
CA GLY A 197 -16.86 -8.73 -8.00
C GLY A 197 -16.44 -7.89 -9.21
N LYS A 198 -17.31 -7.69 -10.21
CA LYS A 198 -17.02 -6.87 -11.41
C LYS A 198 -16.53 -5.46 -11.08
N PHE A 199 -16.98 -4.89 -9.96
CA PHE A 199 -16.60 -3.55 -9.49
C PHE A 199 -15.71 -3.59 -8.24
N LEU A 200 -15.17 -4.75 -7.88
CA LEU A 200 -14.24 -4.85 -6.77
C LEU A 200 -12.94 -4.15 -7.14
N ALA A 201 -12.68 -3.02 -6.48
CA ALA A 201 -11.42 -2.31 -6.51
C ALA A 201 -10.96 -2.10 -5.07
N LEU A 202 -9.86 -2.75 -4.70
CA LEU A 202 -9.20 -2.53 -3.42
C LEU A 202 -8.27 -1.33 -3.56
N GLU A 203 -8.65 -0.23 -2.92
CA GLU A 203 -7.86 1.00 -2.92
C GLU A 203 -6.99 1.08 -1.67
N ASP A 204 -5.75 1.51 -1.86
CA ASP A 204 -4.82 1.79 -0.77
C ASP A 204 -5.17 3.15 -0.12
N ILE A 205 -5.12 3.22 1.21
CA ILE A 205 -5.37 4.45 1.95
C ILE A 205 -4.15 5.36 1.77
N SER A 206 -4.34 6.61 1.32
CA SER A 206 -3.26 7.61 1.27
C SER A 206 -3.55 8.81 2.16
N CYS A 207 -2.57 9.15 3.00
CA CYS A 207 -2.60 10.30 3.91
C CYS A 207 -1.92 11.54 3.29
N ARG A 208 -1.50 11.47 2.02
CA ARG A 208 -0.77 12.55 1.33
C ARG A 208 -1.73 13.42 0.52
N VAL A 209 -1.40 14.70 0.41
CA VAL A 209 -2.07 15.61 -0.53
C VAL A 209 -1.82 15.11 -1.95
N LYS A 210 -2.89 14.98 -2.75
CA LYS A 210 -2.79 14.59 -4.15
C LYS A 210 -2.05 15.68 -4.93
N ASN A 211 -0.98 15.29 -5.62
CA ASN A 211 -0.22 16.20 -6.47
C ASN A 211 -1.00 16.53 -7.76
N GLY A 212 -0.73 17.71 -8.34
CA GLY A 212 -1.27 18.09 -9.65
C GLY A 212 -2.66 18.73 -9.63
N CYS A 213 -3.13 19.24 -8.48
CA CYS A 213 -4.36 20.03 -8.44
C CYS A 213 -4.18 21.36 -9.19
N LYS A 214 -5.07 21.66 -10.15
CA LYS A 214 -5.01 22.88 -10.97
C LYS A 214 -5.72 24.09 -10.36
N ASP A 215 -6.51 23.87 -9.30
CA ASP A 215 -7.40 24.89 -8.72
C ASP A 215 -6.68 25.80 -7.69
N HIS A 216 -5.47 25.44 -7.24
CA HIS A 216 -4.70 26.21 -6.26
C HIS A 216 -3.18 25.95 -6.39
N PRO A 217 -2.31 26.82 -5.83
CA PRO A 217 -0.88 26.54 -5.74
C PRO A 217 -0.59 25.28 -4.90
N PRO A 218 0.51 24.54 -5.13
CA PRO A 218 0.87 23.38 -4.32
C PRO A 218 0.98 23.66 -2.81
N TRP A 219 0.77 22.64 -2.00
CA TRP A 219 1.00 22.69 -0.55
C TRP A 219 2.41 23.22 -0.24
N PRO A 220 2.58 24.13 0.74
CA PRO A 220 1.61 24.61 1.72
C PRO A 220 0.80 25.85 1.32
N LYS A 221 0.99 26.37 0.11
CA LYS A 221 0.39 27.65 -0.31
C LYS A 221 -1.10 27.54 -0.70
N GLY A 222 -1.61 26.33 -0.86
CA GLY A 222 -3.02 26.08 -1.14
C GLY A 222 -3.37 24.60 -1.01
N ILE A 223 -4.61 24.34 -0.61
CA ILE A 223 -5.22 23.02 -0.54
C ILE A 223 -6.72 23.16 -0.82
N CYS A 224 -7.32 22.15 -1.43
CA CYS A 224 -8.78 22.08 -1.62
C CYS A 224 -9.30 20.68 -1.28
N SER A 225 -10.61 20.56 -1.13
CA SER A 225 -11.26 19.27 -0.80
C SER A 225 -11.04 18.16 -1.82
N LYS A 226 -10.65 18.47 -3.06
CA LYS A 226 -10.36 17.46 -4.10
C LYS A 226 -8.98 16.81 -3.94
N CYS A 227 -8.00 17.55 -3.40
CA CYS A 227 -6.62 17.07 -3.25
C CYS A 227 -6.26 16.76 -1.80
N GLN A 228 -7.00 17.30 -0.84
CA GLN A 228 -6.88 16.99 0.57
C GLN A 228 -7.21 15.51 0.81
N PRO A 229 -6.37 14.76 1.52
CA PRO A 229 -6.70 13.40 1.92
C PRO A 229 -7.82 13.45 2.97
N SER A 230 -8.75 12.50 2.88
CA SER A 230 -9.85 12.39 3.85
C SER A 230 -9.33 12.09 5.25
N ALA A 231 -10.06 12.55 6.28
CA ALA A 231 -9.81 12.14 7.65
C ALA A 231 -9.88 10.60 7.77
N ILE A 232 -9.01 10.04 8.61
CA ILE A 232 -8.88 8.60 8.79
C ILE A 232 -9.65 8.20 10.04
N THR A 233 -10.60 7.29 9.91
CA THR A 233 -11.26 6.66 11.06
C THR A 233 -10.71 5.25 11.26
N LEU A 234 -9.92 5.06 12.31
CA LEU A 234 -9.37 3.78 12.74
C LEU A 234 -10.51 2.84 13.15
N ASN A 235 -10.80 1.88 12.28
CA ASN A 235 -11.73 0.80 12.55
C ASN A 235 -10.98 -0.51 12.77
N ARG A 236 -11.55 -1.41 13.58
CA ARG A 236 -11.01 -2.78 13.71
C ARG A 236 -11.07 -3.48 12.36
N GLN A 237 -9.91 -3.90 11.85
CA GLN A 237 -9.84 -4.66 10.60
C GLN A 237 -10.49 -6.03 10.78
N VAL A 238 -11.35 -6.42 9.85
CA VAL A 238 -12.16 -7.66 9.95
C VAL A 238 -11.50 -8.88 9.32
N TYR A 239 -10.36 -8.69 8.65
CA TYR A 239 -9.60 -9.73 7.96
C TYR A 239 -8.11 -9.61 8.31
N ARG A 240 -7.34 -10.65 8.00
CA ARG A 240 -5.87 -10.67 8.06
C ARG A 240 -5.29 -11.42 6.88
N HIS A 241 -4.04 -11.10 6.51
CA HIS A 241 -3.37 -11.68 5.35
C HIS A 241 -2.73 -13.04 5.65
N VAL A 242 -2.27 -13.24 6.90
CA VAL A 242 -1.77 -14.51 7.40
C VAL A 242 -2.54 -14.90 8.67
N ASP A 243 -2.99 -16.14 8.71
CA ASP A 243 -3.82 -16.70 9.80
C ASP A 243 -2.99 -17.41 10.86
N ASN A 244 -1.81 -17.90 10.50
CA ASN A 244 -0.94 -18.66 11.38
C ASN A 244 0.53 -18.45 11.02
N VAL A 245 1.40 -18.38 12.02
CA VAL A 245 2.85 -18.48 11.86
C VAL A 245 3.27 -19.78 12.54
N ALA A 246 3.94 -20.65 11.79
CA ALA A 246 4.44 -21.92 12.29
C ALA A 246 5.95 -21.98 12.06
N PHE A 247 6.68 -22.53 13.02
CA PHE A 247 8.10 -22.82 12.87
C PHE A 247 8.25 -24.29 12.51
N GLU A 248 9.01 -24.58 11.46
CA GLU A 248 9.23 -25.95 10.97
C GLU A 248 9.87 -26.83 12.05
N ASN A 249 10.77 -26.25 12.86
CA ASN A 249 11.46 -26.95 13.93
C ASN A 249 11.64 -26.05 15.16
N THR A 250 11.41 -26.61 16.35
CA THR A 250 11.66 -25.96 17.65
C THR A 250 13.13 -25.53 17.82
N ASN A 251 14.08 -26.26 17.22
CA ASN A 251 15.51 -25.93 17.27
C ASN A 251 15.84 -24.54 16.69
N LEU A 252 15.04 -24.04 15.74
CA LEU A 252 15.21 -22.70 15.19
C LEU A 252 15.05 -21.64 16.29
N LEU A 253 13.98 -21.80 17.08
CA LEU A 253 13.67 -20.91 18.19
C LEU A 253 14.68 -21.07 19.32
N GLU A 254 15.05 -22.30 19.68
CA GLU A 254 16.03 -22.55 20.74
C GLU A 254 17.38 -21.90 20.43
N ARG A 255 17.84 -21.99 19.17
CA ARG A 255 19.07 -21.32 18.73
C ARG A 255 18.97 -19.81 18.85
N PHE A 256 17.84 -19.22 18.45
CA PHE A 256 17.59 -17.78 18.55
C PHE A 256 17.54 -17.31 20.02
N LEU A 257 16.87 -18.06 20.89
CA LEU A 257 16.74 -17.74 22.32
C LEU A 257 18.05 -17.93 23.10
N ASN A 258 18.97 -18.77 22.65
CA ASN A 258 20.26 -18.96 23.30
C ASN A 258 21.07 -17.66 23.40
N TYR A 259 20.91 -16.72 22.48
CA TYR A 259 21.53 -15.41 22.59
C TYR A 259 21.06 -14.67 23.85
N TRP A 260 19.75 -14.62 24.08
CA TRP A 260 19.18 -13.98 25.27
C TRP A 260 19.57 -14.73 26.55
N ARG A 261 19.55 -16.07 26.54
CA ARG A 261 19.93 -16.88 27.72
C ARG A 261 21.37 -16.65 28.17
N THR A 262 22.27 -16.40 27.22
CA THR A 262 23.70 -16.23 27.50
C THR A 262 24.08 -14.78 27.81
N THR A 263 23.41 -13.80 27.20
CA THR A 263 23.77 -12.39 27.32
C THR A 263 22.83 -11.57 28.21
N GLY A 264 21.59 -12.01 28.38
CA GLY A 264 20.50 -11.23 28.95
C GLY A 264 20.04 -10.05 28.09
N HIS A 265 20.52 -9.93 26.84
CA HIS A 265 20.14 -8.86 25.92
C HIS A 265 19.07 -9.35 24.93
N GLN A 266 18.19 -8.42 24.51
CA GLN A 266 17.12 -8.71 23.56
C GLN A 266 17.67 -8.97 22.15
N ARG A 267 16.88 -9.61 21.30
CA ARG A 267 17.31 -10.00 19.96
C ARG A 267 16.22 -9.80 18.92
N VAL A 268 16.61 -9.46 17.70
CA VAL A 268 15.73 -9.40 16.52
C VAL A 268 16.25 -10.30 15.40
N GLY A 269 15.34 -10.86 14.61
CA GLY A 269 15.64 -11.69 13.45
C GLY A 269 14.61 -11.51 12.34
N ILE A 270 15.02 -11.83 11.11
CA ILE A 270 14.16 -11.92 9.93
C ILE A 270 13.80 -13.38 9.71
N LEU A 271 12.52 -13.65 9.52
CA LEU A 271 11.96 -14.98 9.31
C LEU A 271 11.95 -15.29 7.82
N TYR A 272 12.63 -16.37 7.43
CA TYR A 272 12.60 -16.91 6.07
C TYR A 272 11.78 -18.19 6.04
N GLY A 273 11.01 -18.36 4.96
CA GLY A 273 10.01 -19.40 4.87
C GLY A 273 9.19 -19.37 3.60
N THR A 274 8.05 -20.04 3.65
CA THR A 274 7.05 -20.14 2.58
C THR A 274 5.67 -19.75 3.10
N TYR A 275 4.74 -19.50 2.18
CA TYR A 275 3.32 -19.35 2.50
C TYR A 275 2.56 -20.56 1.99
N GLU A 276 1.75 -21.16 2.85
CA GLU A 276 1.04 -22.41 2.59
C GLU A 276 -0.45 -22.25 2.95
N ILE A 277 -1.30 -23.12 2.39
CA ILE A 277 -2.72 -23.16 2.74
C ILE A 277 -2.87 -23.67 4.17
N HIS A 278 -3.61 -22.92 5.00
CA HIS A 278 -3.93 -23.30 6.37
C HIS A 278 -5.37 -23.82 6.45
N ALA A 279 -5.53 -25.10 6.76
CA ALA A 279 -6.84 -25.77 6.69
C ALA A 279 -7.78 -25.45 7.87
N ASP A 280 -7.26 -25.00 9.02
CA ASP A 280 -8.09 -24.76 10.23
C ASP A 280 -8.88 -23.44 10.13
N VAL A 281 -8.56 -22.60 9.16
CA VAL A 281 -9.30 -21.37 8.83
C VAL A 281 -9.76 -21.46 7.38
N PRO A 282 -11.04 -21.19 7.06
CA PRO A 282 -11.52 -21.19 5.68
C PRO A 282 -10.67 -20.29 4.79
N LEU A 283 -10.12 -20.86 3.72
CA LEU A 283 -9.20 -20.18 2.79
C LEU A 283 -8.01 -19.49 3.50
N GLY A 284 -7.52 -20.07 4.60
CA GLY A 284 -6.48 -19.49 5.42
C GLY A 284 -5.09 -19.62 4.83
N ILE A 285 -4.17 -18.75 5.26
CA ILE A 285 -2.74 -18.81 4.92
C ILE A 285 -1.90 -19.00 6.19
N ARG A 286 -0.94 -19.92 6.14
CA ARG A 286 0.12 -20.10 7.15
C ARG A 286 1.45 -19.59 6.58
N ALA A 287 2.18 -18.81 7.36
CA ALA A 287 3.60 -18.58 7.16
C ALA A 287 4.39 -19.72 7.82
N ASN A 288 5.04 -20.57 7.02
CA ASN A 288 5.89 -21.65 7.49
C ASN A 288 7.34 -21.15 7.54
N VAL A 289 7.91 -21.02 8.73
CA VAL A 289 9.24 -20.47 8.99
C VAL A 289 10.26 -21.61 9.06
N VAL A 290 11.27 -21.54 8.20
CA VAL A 290 12.32 -22.56 8.10
C VAL A 290 13.69 -22.05 8.56
N ALA A 291 13.87 -20.73 8.62
CA ALA A 291 15.11 -20.11 9.07
C ALA A 291 14.86 -18.75 9.74
N ILE A 292 15.73 -18.42 10.69
CA ILE A 292 15.83 -17.10 11.30
C ILE A 292 17.21 -16.55 10.97
N TYR A 293 17.24 -15.43 10.24
CA TYR A 293 18.45 -14.68 9.94
C TYR A 293 18.55 -13.52 10.92
N GLU A 294 19.67 -13.41 11.63
CA GLU A 294 19.92 -12.33 12.59
C GLU A 294 20.77 -11.24 11.93
N PRO A 295 20.17 -10.11 11.49
CA PRO A 295 20.94 -9.03 10.90
C PRO A 295 21.88 -8.39 11.94
N PRO A 296 22.94 -7.67 11.48
CA PRO A 296 23.78 -6.85 12.33
C PRO A 296 22.94 -5.93 13.24
N GLN A 297 23.16 -6.00 14.54
CA GLN A 297 22.36 -5.28 15.54
C GLN A 297 23.14 -5.02 16.82
N GLU A 298 22.89 -3.87 17.44
CA GLU A 298 23.29 -3.55 18.80
C GLU A 298 22.13 -3.86 19.74
N SER A 299 22.35 -4.80 20.65
CA SER A 299 21.33 -5.29 21.58
C SER A 299 21.69 -4.95 23.01
N SER A 300 20.72 -4.44 23.76
CA SER A 300 20.79 -4.27 25.22
C SER A 300 19.65 -5.02 25.90
N ARG A 301 19.49 -4.85 27.22
CA ARG A 301 18.36 -5.41 27.98
C ARG A 301 17.01 -4.82 27.57
N ASP A 302 17.02 -3.55 27.14
CA ASP A 302 15.81 -2.74 27.00
C ASP A 302 15.67 -2.12 25.60
N SER A 303 16.65 -2.33 24.72
CA SER A 303 16.67 -1.72 23.38
C SER A 303 17.42 -2.58 22.36
N ILE A 304 16.98 -2.46 21.10
CA ILE A 304 17.63 -3.05 19.94
C ILE A 304 17.79 -1.97 18.88
N ARG A 305 18.98 -1.86 18.30
CA ARG A 305 19.24 -1.02 17.14
C ARG A 305 19.77 -1.87 16.00
N LEU A 306 19.03 -1.91 14.91
CA LEU A 306 19.48 -2.51 13.66
C LEU A 306 20.59 -1.68 13.04
N LEU A 307 21.64 -2.34 12.56
CA LEU A 307 22.75 -1.74 11.83
C LEU A 307 22.61 -2.04 10.33
N PRO A 308 23.31 -1.30 9.45
CA PRO A 308 23.40 -1.64 8.03
C PRO A 308 23.90 -3.07 7.84
N ASP A 309 23.31 -3.78 6.88
CA ASP A 309 23.64 -5.18 6.58
C ASP A 309 24.14 -5.33 5.14
N ASP A 310 25.46 -5.35 4.97
CA ASP A 310 26.10 -5.51 3.66
C ASP A 310 25.84 -6.89 3.02
N ARG A 311 25.29 -7.85 3.76
CA ARG A 311 24.97 -9.21 3.28
C ARG A 311 23.50 -9.41 2.98
N GLU A 312 22.64 -8.40 3.19
CA GLU A 312 21.19 -8.51 3.04
C GLU A 312 20.81 -9.09 1.65
N GLU A 313 21.40 -8.54 0.59
CA GLU A 313 21.13 -8.97 -0.79
C GLU A 313 21.63 -10.40 -1.08
N LEU A 314 22.80 -10.78 -0.56
CA LEU A 314 23.34 -12.12 -0.75
C LEU A 314 22.44 -13.16 -0.07
N VAL A 315 21.99 -12.88 1.15
CA VAL A 315 21.09 -13.77 1.90
C VAL A 315 19.75 -13.91 1.17
N ASP A 316 19.22 -12.82 0.59
CA ASP A 316 18.00 -12.88 -0.22
C ASP A 316 18.15 -13.75 -1.47
N GLN A 317 19.25 -13.62 -2.21
CA GLN A 317 19.52 -14.44 -3.39
C GLN A 317 19.65 -15.93 -3.04
N MET A 318 20.32 -16.24 -1.92
CA MET A 318 20.41 -17.61 -1.41
C MET A 318 19.03 -18.15 -1.02
N ALA A 319 18.23 -17.36 -0.31
CA ALA A 319 16.88 -17.75 0.06
C ALA A 319 16.00 -18.01 -1.18
N GLU A 320 16.05 -17.12 -2.18
CA GLU A 320 15.29 -17.27 -3.43
C GLU A 320 15.68 -18.54 -4.19
N THR A 321 16.98 -18.87 -4.25
CA THR A 321 17.48 -20.11 -4.88
C THR A 321 16.94 -21.37 -4.18
N LEU A 322 16.67 -21.28 -2.87
CA LEU A 322 16.08 -22.34 -2.07
C LEU A 322 14.53 -22.31 -2.09
N GLY A 323 13.90 -21.42 -2.87
CA GLY A 323 12.46 -21.23 -2.89
C GLY A 323 11.89 -20.59 -1.63
N LEU A 324 12.74 -19.95 -0.82
CA LEU A 324 12.39 -19.28 0.42
C LEU A 324 12.25 -17.77 0.19
N ARG A 325 11.51 -17.13 1.08
CA ARG A 325 11.39 -15.67 1.12
C ARG A 325 11.22 -15.17 2.53
N ARG A 326 11.36 -13.86 2.71
CA ARG A 326 11.04 -13.23 4.00
C ARG A 326 9.53 -13.29 4.25
N VAL A 327 9.13 -13.96 5.32
CA VAL A 327 7.72 -14.13 5.71
C VAL A 327 7.33 -13.31 6.93
N GLY A 328 8.32 -12.78 7.66
CA GLY A 328 8.09 -11.94 8.82
C GLY A 328 9.39 -11.53 9.52
N TRP A 329 9.24 -10.96 10.71
CA TRP A 329 10.32 -10.66 11.63
C TRP A 329 9.94 -11.13 13.04
N ILE A 330 10.95 -11.39 13.86
CA ILE A 330 10.81 -11.86 15.24
C ILE A 330 11.66 -10.99 16.15
N PHE A 331 11.16 -10.66 17.33
CA PHE A 331 11.95 -9.99 18.36
C PHE A 331 11.61 -10.55 19.75
N THR A 332 12.55 -10.40 20.69
CA THR A 332 12.35 -10.79 22.09
C THR A 332 12.02 -9.58 22.96
N ASP A 333 11.13 -9.80 23.92
CA ASP A 333 10.91 -8.95 25.09
C ASP A 333 10.82 -9.86 26.31
N LEU A 334 11.99 -10.35 26.71
CA LEU A 334 12.14 -11.33 27.80
C LEU A 334 12.85 -10.69 28.97
N LEU A 335 12.20 -10.73 30.13
CA LEU A 335 12.78 -10.32 31.42
C LEU A 335 12.79 -11.54 32.35
N PRO A 336 13.93 -11.90 32.97
CA PRO A 336 13.96 -13.01 33.90
C PRO A 336 13.11 -12.71 35.13
N GLU A 337 12.32 -13.70 35.56
CA GLU A 337 11.61 -13.69 36.84
C GLU A 337 12.42 -14.47 37.88
N ASP A 338 12.71 -15.74 37.61
CA ASP A 338 13.59 -16.57 38.40
C ASP A 338 14.60 -17.30 37.50
N LEU A 339 15.88 -16.96 37.67
CA LEU A 339 16.98 -17.53 36.89
C LEU A 339 17.21 -19.02 37.18
N GLN A 340 16.90 -19.51 38.38
CA GLN A 340 17.05 -20.93 38.72
C GLN A 340 15.93 -21.76 38.12
N ALA A 341 14.71 -21.24 38.13
CA ALA A 341 13.55 -21.91 37.54
C ALA A 341 13.46 -21.73 36.01
N GLY A 342 14.25 -20.81 35.43
CA GLY A 342 14.21 -20.51 33.99
C GLY A 342 12.93 -19.79 33.55
N THR A 343 12.30 -19.05 34.47
CA THR A 343 11.02 -18.38 34.23
C THR A 343 11.19 -16.92 33.82
N VAL A 344 10.19 -16.38 33.13
CA VAL A 344 10.18 -15.01 32.57
C VAL A 344 8.95 -14.23 33.01
N LYS A 345 9.06 -12.90 33.08
CA LYS A 345 7.94 -12.02 33.47
C LYS A 345 6.86 -11.95 32.40
N HIS A 346 5.61 -11.90 32.83
CA HIS A 346 4.44 -11.61 31.99
C HIS A 346 4.22 -10.10 31.83
N THR A 347 5.07 -9.43 31.05
CA THR A 347 5.03 -7.96 30.89
C THR A 347 3.96 -7.46 29.94
N ARG A 348 3.51 -8.30 29.00
CA ARG A 348 2.56 -7.94 27.93
C ARG A 348 1.19 -8.55 28.19
N ASN A 349 0.24 -7.73 28.63
CA ASN A 349 -1.10 -8.20 29.00
C ASN A 349 -2.16 -7.08 28.86
N ILE A 350 -3.39 -7.37 29.31
CA ILE A 350 -4.53 -6.45 29.21
C ILE A 350 -4.37 -5.17 30.05
N ASP A 351 -3.59 -5.22 31.12
CA ASP A 351 -3.33 -4.10 32.02
C ASP A 351 -2.10 -3.28 31.59
N SER A 352 -1.39 -3.72 30.54
CA SER A 352 -0.26 -3.03 29.93
C SER A 352 -0.48 -2.82 28.42
N HIS A 353 0.27 -3.53 27.58
CA HIS A 353 0.15 -3.51 26.14
C HIS A 353 0.61 -4.84 25.54
N PHE A 354 0.15 -5.13 24.33
CA PHE A 354 0.60 -6.31 23.56
C PHE A 354 1.74 -5.96 22.60
N LEU A 355 1.63 -4.83 21.91
CA LEU A 355 2.68 -4.23 21.10
C LEU A 355 2.81 -2.75 21.44
N SER A 356 4.04 -2.26 21.51
CA SER A 356 4.29 -0.83 21.66
C SER A 356 4.04 -0.08 20.35
N ALA A 357 3.82 1.23 20.41
CA ALA A 357 3.69 2.07 19.24
C ALA A 357 4.92 2.03 18.34
N GLN A 358 6.13 1.93 18.94
CA GLN A 358 7.38 1.78 18.18
C GLN A 358 7.43 0.44 17.43
N GLU A 359 7.00 -0.65 18.06
CA GLU A 359 6.90 -1.97 17.42
C GLU A 359 5.84 -1.98 16.31
N CYS A 360 4.71 -1.30 16.51
CA CYS A 360 3.68 -1.14 15.49
C CYS A 360 4.20 -0.34 14.28
N ILE A 361 4.98 0.71 14.52
CA ILE A 361 5.62 1.50 13.46
C ILE A 361 6.65 0.65 12.71
N MET A 362 7.46 -0.15 13.41
CA MET A 362 8.41 -1.07 12.80
C MET A 362 7.70 -2.16 11.96
N ALA A 363 6.63 -2.75 12.49
CA ALA A 363 5.80 -3.72 11.77
C ALA A 363 5.17 -3.09 10.51
N GLY A 364 4.64 -1.87 10.63
CA GLY A 364 4.13 -1.10 9.50
C GLY A 364 5.21 -0.79 8.45
N TYR A 365 6.43 -0.46 8.87
CA TYR A 365 7.57 -0.26 7.98
C TYR A 365 7.87 -1.54 7.18
N TYR A 366 8.01 -2.68 7.86
CA TYR A 366 8.28 -3.95 7.18
C TYR A 366 7.13 -4.39 6.27
N GLN A 367 5.88 -4.26 6.70
CA GLN A 367 4.73 -4.59 5.85
C GLN A 367 4.66 -3.70 4.60
N ASN A 368 5.06 -2.42 4.69
CA ASN A 368 5.18 -1.55 3.50
C ASN A 368 6.38 -1.91 2.61
N LYS A 369 7.50 -2.40 3.19
CA LYS A 369 8.67 -2.89 2.44
C LYS A 369 8.34 -4.17 1.66
N TYR A 370 7.44 -5.00 2.18
CA TYR A 370 7.03 -6.29 1.58
C TYR A 370 5.53 -6.31 1.26
N PRO A 371 5.07 -5.56 0.23
CA PRO A 371 3.66 -5.52 -0.13
C PRO A 371 3.17 -6.84 -0.71
N ASN A 372 1.89 -7.15 -0.51
CA ASN A 372 1.25 -8.34 -1.05
C ASN A 372 0.75 -8.07 -2.49
N PRO A 373 1.25 -8.78 -3.52
CA PRO A 373 0.72 -8.67 -4.88
C PRO A 373 -0.77 -9.02 -4.91
N CYS A 374 -1.59 -8.20 -5.58
CA CYS A 374 -3.03 -8.38 -5.60
C CYS A 374 -3.64 -7.83 -6.89
N LYS A 375 -4.30 -8.69 -7.67
CA LYS A 375 -4.96 -8.31 -8.93
C LYS A 375 -6.19 -7.41 -8.75
N TYR A 376 -6.79 -7.38 -7.56
CA TYR A 376 -7.97 -6.57 -7.25
C TYR A 376 -7.62 -5.11 -6.91
N SER A 377 -6.33 -4.78 -6.85
CA SER A 377 -5.84 -3.42 -6.61
C SER A 377 -5.31 -2.81 -7.91
N SER A 378 -5.66 -1.55 -8.14
CA SER A 378 -5.14 -0.76 -9.28
C SER A 378 -3.63 -0.51 -9.18
N ALA A 379 -3.08 -0.48 -7.97
CA ALA A 379 -1.64 -0.38 -7.72
C ALA A 379 -0.90 -1.72 -7.91
N GLY A 380 -1.63 -2.82 -8.10
CA GLY A 380 -1.08 -4.17 -8.24
C GLY A 380 -0.69 -4.86 -6.92
N PHE A 381 -0.89 -4.19 -5.79
CA PHE A 381 -0.68 -4.73 -4.46
C PHE A 381 -1.74 -4.25 -3.45
N PHE A 382 -1.98 -5.03 -2.41
CA PHE A 382 -2.89 -4.64 -1.33
C PHE A 382 -2.53 -5.32 0.00
N GLY A 383 -2.17 -4.50 1.00
CA GLY A 383 -1.71 -4.96 2.31
C GLY A 383 -0.39 -5.74 2.23
N SER A 384 -0.15 -6.64 3.19
CA SER A 384 1.09 -7.42 3.26
C SER A 384 0.87 -8.73 4.02
N LYS A 385 1.51 -9.80 3.56
CA LYS A 385 1.60 -11.08 4.29
C LYS A 385 2.75 -11.11 5.32
N PHE A 386 3.52 -10.03 5.47
CA PHE A 386 4.66 -10.01 6.38
C PHE A 386 4.18 -10.02 7.84
N ALA A 387 4.58 -11.04 8.60
CA ALA A 387 4.19 -11.24 9.99
C ALA A 387 5.17 -10.60 10.98
N THR A 388 4.67 -10.28 12.17
CA THR A 388 5.46 -9.83 13.32
C THR A 388 5.33 -10.85 14.43
N VAL A 389 6.43 -11.38 14.96
CA VAL A 389 6.44 -12.34 16.06
C VAL A 389 7.12 -11.72 17.27
N CYS A 390 6.40 -11.60 18.39
CA CYS A 390 6.96 -11.18 19.67
C CYS A 390 7.20 -12.42 20.54
N VAL A 391 8.39 -12.55 21.11
CA VAL A 391 8.72 -13.59 22.08
C VAL A 391 8.76 -12.98 23.47
N THR A 392 7.81 -13.35 24.32
CA THR A 392 7.59 -12.73 25.64
C THR A 392 7.21 -13.80 26.68
N GLY A 393 6.97 -13.42 27.94
CA GLY A 393 6.47 -14.32 28.98
C GLY A 393 4.94 -14.41 28.99
N ASP A 394 4.39 -15.61 29.19
CA ASP A 394 2.95 -15.83 29.38
C ASP A 394 2.53 -15.67 30.85
N LYS A 395 1.23 -15.80 31.12
CA LYS A 395 0.66 -15.75 32.49
C LYS A 395 1.18 -16.82 33.46
N ASN A 396 1.87 -17.85 32.97
CA ASN A 396 2.49 -18.90 33.76
C ASN A 396 4.01 -18.71 33.86
N ASN A 397 4.51 -17.53 33.48
CA ASN A 397 5.92 -17.16 33.44
C ASN A 397 6.76 -18.06 32.51
N GLN A 398 6.15 -18.60 31.46
CA GLN A 398 6.80 -19.40 30.42
C GLN A 398 7.03 -18.57 29.16
N VAL A 399 8.08 -18.88 28.42
CA VAL A 399 8.34 -18.23 27.13
C VAL A 399 7.26 -18.63 26.13
N ILE A 400 6.60 -17.63 25.53
CA ILE A 400 5.59 -17.79 24.48
C ILE A 400 5.93 -16.92 23.27
N MET A 401 5.43 -17.33 22.10
CA MET A 401 5.48 -16.54 20.88
C MET A 401 4.07 -16.06 20.52
N GLU A 402 3.94 -14.76 20.27
CA GLU A 402 2.70 -14.15 19.83
C GLU A 402 2.87 -13.53 18.43
N GLY A 403 1.98 -13.92 17.51
CA GLY A 403 1.99 -13.46 16.12
C GLY A 403 1.00 -12.32 15.88
N TYR A 404 1.47 -11.27 15.21
CA TYR A 404 0.72 -10.06 14.89
C TYR A 404 0.92 -9.63 13.43
N GLN A 405 -0.02 -8.83 12.94
CA GLN A 405 0.14 -7.97 11.77
C GLN A 405 -0.53 -6.63 12.09
N VAL A 406 0.07 -5.52 11.66
CA VAL A 406 -0.61 -4.23 11.76
C VAL A 406 -1.64 -4.09 10.65
N SER A 407 -2.68 -3.32 10.94
CA SER A 407 -3.77 -3.08 10.00
C SER A 407 -3.29 -2.29 8.77
N HIS A 408 -4.05 -2.38 7.68
CA HIS A 408 -3.83 -1.59 6.47
C HIS A 408 -3.85 -0.08 6.75
N GLN A 409 -4.66 0.38 7.71
CA GLN A 409 -4.69 1.77 8.17
C GLN A 409 -3.37 2.17 8.87
N CYS A 410 -2.80 1.29 9.68
CA CYS A 410 -1.50 1.53 10.31
C CYS A 410 -0.38 1.55 9.27
N MET A 411 -0.40 0.64 8.29
CA MET A 411 0.54 0.65 7.16
C MET A 411 0.53 2.01 6.44
N ALA A 412 -0.66 2.54 6.12
CA ALA A 412 -0.79 3.85 5.46
C ALA A 412 -0.24 5.00 6.31
N LEU A 413 -0.59 5.05 7.61
CA LEU A 413 -0.09 6.06 8.53
C LEU A 413 1.44 6.03 8.69
N VAL A 414 2.05 4.83 8.70
CA VAL A 414 3.50 4.68 8.77
C VAL A 414 4.17 5.08 7.45
N ARG A 415 3.66 4.59 6.31
CA ARG A 415 4.19 4.91 4.97
C ARG A 415 4.16 6.40 4.67
N ASP A 416 3.10 7.07 5.12
CA ASP A 416 2.90 8.49 4.92
C ASP A 416 3.39 9.34 6.10
N ASN A 417 4.13 8.71 7.03
CA ASN A 417 4.88 9.34 8.09
C ASN A 417 3.99 10.21 9.01
N CYS A 418 2.79 9.74 9.32
CA CYS A 418 1.79 10.42 10.15
C CYS A 418 1.87 10.01 11.63
N LEU A 419 2.51 8.87 11.94
CA LEU A 419 2.55 8.29 13.28
C LEU A 419 3.95 8.38 13.90
N LEU A 420 4.02 8.71 15.18
CA LEU A 420 5.24 8.72 16.01
C LEU A 420 5.02 7.87 17.26
N PRO A 421 6.05 7.20 17.79
CA PRO A 421 5.96 6.59 19.10
C PRO A 421 5.93 7.67 20.18
N THR A 422 5.24 7.39 21.28
CA THR A 422 5.31 8.22 22.49
C THR A 422 6.52 7.81 23.34
N LYS A 423 6.94 8.70 24.24
CA LYS A 423 8.10 8.46 25.12
C LYS A 423 7.76 7.63 26.34
N ASP A 424 6.66 7.97 27.02
CA ASP A 424 6.38 7.47 28.38
C ASP A 424 5.19 6.49 28.43
N VAL A 425 4.45 6.32 27.33
CA VAL A 425 3.20 5.54 27.28
C VAL A 425 3.21 4.61 26.06
N PRO A 426 3.92 3.46 26.12
CA PRO A 426 4.22 2.63 24.95
C PRO A 426 2.99 2.15 24.17
N GLU A 427 1.83 2.05 24.80
CA GLU A 427 0.55 1.67 24.19
C GLU A 427 -0.06 2.75 23.28
N LEU A 428 0.39 4.01 23.38
CA LEU A 428 -0.15 5.12 22.61
C LEU A 428 0.78 5.54 21.47
N GLY A 429 0.20 5.81 20.30
CA GLY A 429 0.89 6.46 19.18
C GLY A 429 0.47 7.91 19.05
N TYR A 430 1.43 8.80 18.77
CA TYR A 430 1.17 10.23 18.55
C TYR A 430 0.99 10.51 17.06
N VAL A 431 -0.10 11.19 16.71
CA VAL A 431 -0.34 11.65 15.34
C VAL A 431 0.38 12.98 15.16
N ARG A 432 1.26 13.04 14.15
CA ARG A 432 2.05 14.24 13.89
C ARG A 432 1.15 15.42 13.50
N GLU A 433 1.51 16.60 13.98
CA GLU A 433 0.86 17.84 13.54
C GLU A 433 1.21 18.20 12.10
N SER A 434 0.24 18.81 11.40
CA SER A 434 0.49 19.36 10.06
C SER A 434 1.54 20.47 10.11
N SER A 435 2.39 20.53 9.10
CA SER A 435 3.40 21.58 8.91
C SER A 435 3.52 21.97 7.44
N ASP A 436 4.23 23.06 7.17
CA ASP A 436 4.53 23.51 5.80
C ASP A 436 5.15 22.42 4.90
N LYS A 437 5.82 21.43 5.51
CA LYS A 437 6.45 20.30 4.80
C LYS A 437 5.51 19.13 4.57
N GLN A 438 4.51 18.93 5.43
CA GLN A 438 3.66 17.75 5.41
C GLN A 438 2.30 18.07 6.01
N TYR A 439 1.25 17.88 5.22
CA TYR A 439 -0.12 17.79 5.73
C TYR A 439 -0.33 16.41 6.37
N VAL A 440 -0.97 16.39 7.54
CA VAL A 440 -1.41 15.18 8.23
C VAL A 440 -2.92 15.26 8.43
N PRO A 441 -3.72 14.30 7.93
CA PRO A 441 -5.16 14.32 8.10
C PRO A 441 -5.54 14.04 9.56
N ASP A 442 -6.73 14.49 9.95
CA ASP A 442 -7.31 14.14 11.24
C ASP A 442 -7.48 12.61 11.35
N VAL A 443 -7.14 12.06 12.52
CA VAL A 443 -7.24 10.63 12.81
C VAL A 443 -8.20 10.44 13.99
N TYR A 444 -9.30 9.76 13.72
CA TYR A 444 -10.32 9.39 14.71
C TYR A 444 -10.26 7.90 14.98
N TYR A 445 -10.72 7.47 16.15
CA TYR A 445 -10.95 6.06 16.47
C TYR A 445 -12.27 5.93 17.23
N LYS A 446 -12.92 4.77 17.11
CA LYS A 446 -14.16 4.51 17.83
C LYS A 446 -13.86 3.98 19.22
N VAL A 447 -14.39 4.65 20.24
CA VAL A 447 -14.42 4.15 21.60
C VAL A 447 -15.79 3.50 21.82
N SER A 448 -15.80 2.21 22.15
CA SER A 448 -17.00 1.54 22.63
C SER A 448 -17.25 1.99 24.07
N GLY A 449 -17.94 3.11 24.26
CA GLY A 449 -18.31 3.59 25.58
C GLY A 449 -19.33 2.66 26.23
N VAL A 450 -18.89 1.83 27.18
CA VAL A 450 -19.76 1.53 28.32
C VAL A 450 -19.68 2.78 29.19
N GLY A 451 -20.77 3.53 29.29
CA GLY A 451 -20.80 4.75 30.09
C GLY A 451 -20.30 4.48 31.51
N LYS A 452 -19.10 4.99 31.82
CA LYS A 452 -18.58 5.29 33.16
C LYS A 452 -17.22 5.99 32.98
N TYR A 453 -17.27 7.32 33.12
CA TYR A 453 -16.20 8.25 33.50
C TYR A 453 -14.89 8.23 32.70
N LEU A 454 -14.67 9.32 31.94
CA LEU A 454 -13.33 9.78 31.54
C LEU A 454 -12.69 10.49 32.75
N PRO A 455 -11.51 10.08 33.25
CA PRO A 455 -10.65 11.01 33.98
C PRO A 455 -10.05 12.01 32.99
N MET A 456 -9.95 13.27 33.43
CA MET A 456 -9.48 14.43 32.68
C MET A 456 -8.09 14.25 32.04
#